data_AF-A0A9C5Z5P2-F1
#
_entry.id   AF-A0A9C5Z5P2-F1
#
_cell.length_a   1.000
_cell.length_b   1.000
_cell.length_c   1.000
_cell.angle_alpha   90.00
_cell.angle_beta   90.00
_cell.angle_gamma   90.00
#
_symmetry.space_group_name_H-M   'P 1'
#
loop_
_entity.id
_entity.type
_entity.pdbx_description
1 polymer ?
#
loop_
_entity_poly.entity_id
_entity_poly.type
_entity_poly.pdbx_seq_one_letter_code
_entity_poly.pdbx_strand_id
1 'polypeptide(L)'
;MAAYSSKFSAHREQTLSKLTNAYRPIVSHAFLGLNFVKQHMMSDGSWCFQHLVDQMEQFKRMMKTYQSVSNLEKKAESAMYKEVLQKLRNNVHDGRLLLCACKNQKQTGSNNFKDKTSARLYKDMSLLEISERVDQQSFVLRKEYDRLQFRCGELKQKLHSLVLERDYIRTRIVFFNNFPLEEGEKAKLCRNKIQASRIRLKAAQTINITYKKIIKILRNDANYYEPIIRSLINDIKDQEGYINFIIGVGNPALEQFRKLSNFHTRKRDATQRTLTRFYKDIMDHLHTGIKKTGRPSANKVASASELINRYNRSSKDMQTLEVELSKVEAVIKHLETVTLSSQSTEVYRTIRTQSGANAKLQRWLQFEKKLRSAIKREDEYEAHLVQQMKEISPYIVLIRFTLYRLNDMLRVVNYRSRTPAMRYPNADLKLPLLKFESTPGRAYPPLPFEENLEKLMKVVQEKLKKLLQAFTIKTQTENLMERHRHIYNQQLRKSYKRCDDEDSNLDHLYQHSRISDDIDEEASTTKIWAGVPNRARIKQRSAAIIEEQRRLVAGH
;
A
#
# COMPACT_ATOMS: atom_id res chain seq x y z
N MET A 1 -57.91 -55.62 -16.82
CA MET A 1 -57.74 -54.18 -16.55
C MET A 1 -57.01 -53.85 -15.24
N ALA A 2 -56.84 -54.79 -14.28
CA ALA A 2 -56.16 -54.50 -13.00
C ALA A 2 -54.61 -54.39 -13.05
N ALA A 3 -53.93 -55.09 -13.98
CA ALA A 3 -52.46 -55.13 -14.02
C ALA A 3 -51.79 -53.86 -14.60
N TYR A 4 -52.52 -53.04 -15.38
CA TYR A 4 -51.98 -51.81 -15.98
C TYR A 4 -52.14 -50.58 -15.07
N SER A 5 -53.10 -50.60 -14.13
CA SER A 5 -53.26 -49.58 -13.09
C SER A 5 -52.10 -49.60 -12.07
N SER A 6 -51.64 -50.81 -11.72
CA SER A 6 -50.50 -51.03 -10.82
C SER A 6 -49.18 -50.44 -11.36
N LYS A 7 -48.91 -50.53 -12.67
CA LYS A 7 -47.70 -49.92 -13.25
C LYS A 7 -47.75 -48.39 -13.22
N PHE A 8 -48.94 -47.80 -13.37
CA PHE A 8 -49.11 -46.35 -13.28
C PHE A 8 -49.03 -45.83 -11.84
N SER A 9 -49.59 -46.57 -10.88
CA SER A 9 -49.45 -46.23 -9.45
C SER A 9 -48.00 -46.42 -8.98
N ALA A 10 -47.32 -47.50 -9.38
CA ALA A 10 -45.92 -47.74 -9.07
C ALA A 10 -45.01 -46.67 -9.70
N HIS A 11 -45.26 -46.26 -10.95
CA HIS A 11 -44.48 -45.20 -11.58
C HIS A 11 -44.76 -43.82 -10.96
N ARG A 12 -46.01 -43.57 -10.52
CA ARG A 12 -46.41 -42.36 -9.79
C ARG A 12 -45.78 -42.31 -8.39
N GLU A 13 -45.74 -43.42 -7.67
CA GLU A 13 -45.03 -43.58 -6.38
C GLU A 13 -43.51 -43.50 -6.54
N GLN A 14 -42.94 -44.00 -7.65
CA GLN A 14 -41.52 -43.82 -7.97
C GLN A 14 -41.19 -42.36 -8.30
N THR A 15 -42.10 -41.63 -8.97
CA THR A 15 -41.91 -40.19 -9.23
C THR A 15 -42.16 -39.35 -7.97
N LEU A 16 -43.12 -39.71 -7.13
CA LEU A 16 -43.38 -39.03 -5.85
C LEU A 16 -42.26 -39.28 -4.83
N SER A 17 -41.69 -40.50 -4.79
CA SER A 17 -40.50 -40.81 -3.99
C SER A 17 -39.24 -40.12 -4.53
N LYS A 18 -39.12 -39.88 -5.85
CA LYS A 18 -38.05 -39.04 -6.43
C LYS A 18 -38.23 -37.56 -6.14
N LEU A 19 -39.46 -37.03 -6.21
CA LEU A 19 -39.79 -35.64 -5.86
C LEU A 19 -39.57 -35.36 -4.37
N THR A 20 -39.94 -36.29 -3.49
CA THR A 20 -39.66 -36.18 -2.04
C THR A 20 -38.19 -36.44 -1.70
N ASN A 21 -37.48 -37.28 -2.47
CA ASN A 21 -36.04 -37.45 -2.35
C ASN A 21 -35.21 -36.31 -2.96
N ALA A 22 -35.77 -35.43 -3.80
CA ALA A 22 -35.05 -34.25 -4.31
C ALA A 22 -34.88 -33.16 -3.23
N TYR A 23 -35.81 -33.08 -2.26
CA TYR A 23 -35.74 -32.18 -1.11
C TYR A 23 -34.90 -32.74 0.06
N ARG A 24 -34.71 -34.07 0.14
CA ARG A 24 -33.92 -34.70 1.21
C ARG A 24 -32.43 -34.31 1.23
N PRO A 25 -31.67 -34.28 0.12
CA PRO A 25 -30.25 -33.93 0.15
C PRO A 25 -30.00 -32.56 0.77
N ILE A 26 -30.86 -31.57 0.52
CA ILE A 26 -30.71 -30.23 1.09
C ILE A 26 -31.01 -30.24 2.59
N VAL A 27 -31.92 -31.07 3.09
CA VAL A 27 -32.30 -31.07 4.52
C VAL A 27 -31.47 -32.07 5.34
N SER A 28 -31.01 -33.17 4.73
CA SER A 28 -30.44 -34.34 5.41
C SER A 28 -29.04 -34.74 4.95
N HIS A 29 -28.39 -34.04 4.01
CA HIS A 29 -27.00 -34.33 3.66
C HIS A 29 -26.07 -33.93 4.81
N ALA A 30 -25.35 -34.90 5.37
CA ALA A 30 -24.56 -34.74 6.59
C ALA A 30 -23.46 -33.65 6.50
N PHE A 31 -22.93 -33.39 5.30
CA PHE A 31 -22.02 -32.27 5.05
C PHE A 31 -22.77 -31.04 4.49
N LEU A 32 -23.23 -31.10 3.24
CA LEU A 32 -23.82 -30.00 2.45
C LEU A 32 -25.28 -29.59 2.77
N GLY A 33 -25.87 -30.07 3.85
CA GLY A 33 -27.25 -29.75 4.21
C GLY A 33 -27.44 -28.30 4.66
N LEU A 34 -28.61 -27.71 4.39
CA LEU A 34 -29.02 -26.36 4.78
C LEU A 34 -28.86 -26.14 6.30
N ASN A 35 -29.13 -27.19 7.08
CA ASN A 35 -29.00 -27.21 8.54
C ASN A 35 -27.53 -27.13 9.01
N PHE A 36 -26.57 -27.49 8.14
CA PHE A 36 -25.13 -27.48 8.41
C PHE A 36 -24.40 -26.31 7.72
N VAL A 37 -25.14 -25.35 7.13
CA VAL A 37 -24.56 -24.12 6.54
C VAL A 37 -23.75 -23.32 7.57
N LYS A 38 -24.14 -23.35 8.86
CA LYS A 38 -23.33 -22.78 9.95
C LYS A 38 -21.99 -23.49 10.13
N GLN A 39 -21.89 -24.79 9.87
CA GLN A 39 -20.64 -25.56 9.95
C GLN A 39 -19.76 -25.36 8.71
N HIS A 40 -20.33 -24.99 7.55
CA HIS A 40 -19.56 -24.57 6.38
C HIS A 40 -18.95 -23.18 6.51
N MET A 41 -19.52 -22.32 7.35
CA MET A 41 -18.86 -21.10 7.81
C MET A 41 -17.82 -21.44 8.88
N MET A 42 -16.80 -22.22 8.50
CA MET A 42 -15.64 -22.48 9.33
C MET A 42 -14.79 -21.22 9.42
N SER A 43 -15.10 -20.30 10.33
CA SER A 43 -14.18 -19.20 10.63
C SER A 43 -13.02 -19.74 11.46
N ASP A 44 -11.87 -19.99 10.82
CA ASP A 44 -10.62 -20.13 11.56
C ASP A 44 -10.16 -18.72 11.97
N GLY A 45 -9.70 -18.55 13.21
CA GLY A 45 -9.06 -17.32 13.69
C GLY A 45 -7.82 -16.94 12.87
N SER A 46 -7.37 -17.82 11.96
CA SER A 46 -6.33 -17.57 10.98
C SER A 46 -6.74 -16.86 9.70
N TRP A 47 -8.04 -16.73 9.43
CA TRP A 47 -8.52 -16.19 8.17
C TRP A 47 -8.34 -14.68 8.08
N CYS A 48 -7.63 -14.24 7.04
CA CYS A 48 -7.61 -12.82 6.69
C CYS A 48 -8.93 -12.43 6.00
N PHE A 49 -9.32 -11.16 6.09
CA PHE A 49 -10.56 -10.63 5.52
C PHE A 49 -10.78 -11.03 4.05
N GLN A 50 -9.72 -11.09 3.25
CA GLN A 50 -9.82 -11.52 1.85
C GLN A 50 -10.27 -12.97 1.69
N HIS A 51 -9.84 -13.88 2.57
CA HIS A 51 -10.27 -15.28 2.52
C HIS A 51 -11.76 -15.43 2.85
N LEU A 52 -12.30 -14.58 3.73
CA LEU A 52 -13.73 -14.51 4.01
C LEU A 52 -14.52 -13.97 2.79
N VAL A 53 -13.99 -12.94 2.13
CA VAL A 53 -14.58 -12.39 0.90
C VAL A 53 -14.57 -13.44 -0.21
N ASP A 54 -13.46 -14.16 -0.39
CA ASP A 54 -13.32 -15.20 -1.41
C ASP A 54 -14.25 -16.40 -1.13
N GLN A 55 -14.41 -16.79 0.15
CA GLN A 55 -15.38 -17.82 0.57
C GLN A 55 -16.83 -17.39 0.27
N MET A 56 -17.20 -16.13 0.58
CA MET A 56 -18.51 -15.60 0.25
C MET A 56 -18.74 -15.54 -1.27
N GLU A 57 -17.71 -15.23 -2.05
CA GLU A 57 -17.79 -15.23 -3.51
C GLU A 57 -17.95 -16.64 -4.08
N GLN A 58 -17.23 -17.63 -3.55
CA GLN A 58 -17.40 -19.04 -3.91
C GLN A 58 -18.80 -19.54 -3.58
N PHE A 59 -19.33 -19.18 -2.40
CA PHE A 59 -20.70 -19.51 -2.02
C PHE A 59 -21.73 -18.88 -2.97
N LYS A 60 -21.52 -17.63 -3.37
CA LYS A 60 -22.36 -16.96 -4.38
C LYS A 60 -22.32 -17.68 -5.72
N ARG A 61 -21.16 -18.20 -6.14
CA ARG A 61 -21.03 -19.01 -7.37
C ARG A 61 -21.77 -20.34 -7.25
N MET A 62 -21.61 -21.05 -6.12
CA MET A 62 -22.32 -22.30 -5.81
C MET A 62 -23.85 -22.13 -5.82
N MET A 63 -24.36 -21.05 -5.24
CA MET A 63 -25.79 -20.75 -5.27
C MET A 63 -26.30 -20.51 -6.70
N LYS A 64 -25.52 -19.82 -7.53
CA LYS A 64 -25.86 -19.60 -8.95
C LYS A 64 -25.84 -20.89 -9.76
N THR A 65 -24.84 -21.76 -9.55
CA THR A 65 -24.77 -23.06 -10.25
C THR A 65 -25.92 -23.96 -9.82
N TYR A 66 -26.26 -24.00 -8.54
CA TYR A 66 -27.43 -24.73 -8.05
C TYR A 66 -28.73 -24.25 -8.70
N GLN A 67 -28.97 -22.93 -8.75
CA GLN A 67 -30.15 -22.38 -9.42
C GLN A 67 -30.20 -22.78 -10.90
N SER A 68 -29.04 -22.78 -11.57
CA SER A 68 -28.94 -23.18 -12.98
C SER A 68 -29.25 -24.67 -13.17
N VAL A 69 -28.72 -25.54 -12.31
CA VAL A 69 -28.98 -26.98 -12.32
C VAL A 69 -30.45 -27.28 -12.01
N SER A 70 -31.03 -26.65 -10.99
CA SER A 70 -32.45 -26.83 -10.66
C SER A 70 -33.37 -26.42 -11.82
N ASN A 71 -33.02 -25.35 -12.55
CA ASN A 71 -33.77 -24.95 -13.75
C ASN A 71 -33.64 -25.96 -14.89
N LEU A 72 -32.44 -26.55 -15.07
CA LEU A 72 -32.22 -27.61 -16.06
C LEU A 72 -32.97 -28.90 -15.69
N GLU A 73 -33.00 -29.29 -14.42
CA GLU A 73 -33.77 -30.43 -13.93
C GLU A 73 -35.26 -30.24 -14.18
N LYS A 74 -35.83 -29.08 -13.81
CA LYS A 74 -37.24 -28.75 -14.11
C LYS A 74 -37.55 -28.82 -15.61
N LYS A 75 -36.61 -28.38 -16.45
CA LYS A 75 -36.75 -28.45 -17.91
C LYS A 75 -36.67 -29.88 -18.43
N ALA A 76 -35.79 -30.71 -17.89
CA ALA A 76 -35.65 -32.12 -18.23
C ALA A 76 -36.87 -32.93 -17.77
N GLU A 77 -37.38 -32.70 -16.56
CA GLU A 77 -38.61 -33.29 -16.07
C GLU A 77 -39.79 -32.92 -16.98
N SER A 78 -39.94 -31.65 -17.33
CA SER A 78 -40.99 -31.19 -18.26
C SER A 78 -40.89 -31.86 -19.63
N ALA A 79 -39.67 -32.08 -20.14
CA ALA A 79 -39.45 -32.79 -21.40
C ALA A 79 -39.81 -34.27 -21.28
N MET A 80 -39.39 -34.94 -20.20
CA MET A 80 -39.73 -36.33 -19.92
C MET A 80 -41.25 -36.52 -19.80
N TYR A 81 -41.96 -35.64 -19.10
CA TYR A 81 -43.42 -35.70 -19.00
C TYR A 81 -44.10 -35.56 -20.37
N LYS A 82 -43.60 -34.67 -21.24
CA LYS A 82 -44.09 -34.56 -22.62
C LYS A 82 -43.86 -35.84 -23.42
N GLU A 83 -42.69 -36.46 -23.28
CA GLU A 83 -42.36 -37.71 -23.97
C GLU A 83 -43.23 -38.88 -23.47
N VAL A 84 -43.44 -38.98 -22.15
CA VAL A 84 -44.32 -39.99 -21.54
C VAL A 84 -45.77 -39.79 -21.99
N LEU A 85 -46.26 -38.54 -22.02
CA LEU A 85 -47.59 -38.22 -22.55
C LEU A 85 -47.72 -38.58 -24.03
N GLN A 86 -46.68 -38.34 -24.83
CA GLN A 86 -46.68 -38.73 -26.25
C GLN A 86 -46.69 -40.24 -26.42
N LYS A 87 -45.85 -40.97 -25.66
CA LYS A 87 -45.83 -42.44 -25.63
C LYS A 87 -47.19 -43.01 -25.19
N LEU A 88 -47.85 -42.37 -24.22
CA LEU A 88 -49.19 -42.78 -23.79
C LEU A 88 -50.25 -42.54 -24.87
N ARG A 89 -50.21 -41.39 -25.55
CA ARG A 89 -51.10 -41.14 -26.70
C ARG A 89 -50.89 -42.16 -27.81
N ASN A 90 -49.64 -42.49 -28.12
CA ASN A 90 -49.29 -43.53 -29.09
C ASN A 90 -49.77 -44.90 -28.61
N ASN A 91 -49.52 -45.29 -27.35
CA ASN A 91 -49.98 -46.57 -26.81
C ASN A 91 -51.52 -46.67 -26.76
N VAL A 92 -52.24 -45.57 -26.57
CA VAL A 92 -53.72 -45.55 -26.65
C VAL A 92 -54.16 -45.69 -28.11
N HIS A 93 -53.44 -45.10 -29.06
CA HIS A 93 -53.67 -45.26 -30.48
C HIS A 93 -53.38 -46.69 -30.96
N ASP A 94 -52.22 -47.24 -30.60
CA ASP A 94 -51.80 -48.62 -30.88
C ASP A 94 -52.69 -49.62 -30.14
N GLY A 95 -53.12 -49.31 -28.91
CA GLY A 95 -54.07 -50.11 -28.16
C GLY A 95 -55.46 -50.16 -28.82
N ARG A 96 -55.90 -49.05 -29.44
CA ARG A 96 -57.08 -49.06 -30.31
C ARG A 96 -56.86 -49.94 -31.54
N LEU A 97 -55.69 -49.85 -32.19
CA LEU A 97 -55.33 -50.71 -33.32
C LEU A 97 -55.24 -52.19 -32.93
N LEU A 98 -54.68 -52.52 -31.77
CA LEU A 98 -54.60 -53.87 -31.22
C LEU A 98 -55.96 -54.38 -30.75
N LEU A 99 -56.87 -53.54 -30.27
CA LEU A 99 -58.26 -53.96 -30.02
C LEU A 99 -59.01 -54.23 -31.33
N CYS A 100 -58.70 -53.49 -32.40
CA CYS A 100 -59.14 -53.83 -33.75
C CYS A 100 -58.54 -55.18 -34.23
N ALA A 101 -57.28 -55.48 -33.87
CA ALA A 101 -56.59 -56.72 -34.26
C ALA A 101 -56.93 -57.95 -33.37
N CYS A 102 -57.17 -57.78 -32.07
CA CYS A 102 -57.51 -58.84 -31.11
C CYS A 102 -58.93 -59.38 -31.29
N LYS A 103 -59.78 -58.70 -32.06
CA LYS A 103 -60.98 -59.35 -32.62
C LYS A 103 -60.63 -60.52 -33.54
N ASN A 104 -59.41 -60.58 -34.08
CA ASN A 104 -59.08 -61.46 -35.20
C ASN A 104 -58.14 -62.63 -34.91
N GLN A 105 -57.58 -62.87 -33.70
CA GLN A 105 -56.65 -64.01 -33.58
C GLN A 105 -56.46 -64.57 -32.15
N LYS A 106 -56.83 -65.84 -31.99
CA LYS A 106 -56.38 -66.78 -30.94
C LYS A 106 -55.21 -67.62 -31.49
N GLN A 107 -54.42 -68.17 -30.56
CA GLN A 107 -53.34 -69.18 -30.70
C GLN A 107 -51.93 -68.57 -30.90
N THR A 108 -50.82 -69.06 -30.31
CA THR A 108 -50.47 -70.41 -29.82
C THR A 108 -49.28 -70.33 -28.83
N GLY A 109 -49.17 -71.27 -27.89
CA GLY A 109 -47.99 -71.47 -27.04
C GLY A 109 -47.04 -72.53 -27.58
N SER A 110 -45.75 -72.19 -27.72
CA SER A 110 -44.62 -73.11 -27.94
C SER A 110 -43.32 -72.34 -27.65
N ASN A 111 -42.85 -72.29 -26.39
CA ASN A 111 -41.62 -71.55 -26.03
C ASN A 111 -41.01 -71.97 -24.67
N ASN A 112 -40.80 -73.26 -24.41
CA ASN A 112 -40.30 -73.71 -23.10
C ASN A 112 -38.76 -73.83 -22.95
N PHE A 113 -37.96 -73.62 -24.01
CA PHE A 113 -36.50 -73.44 -23.88
C PHE A 113 -36.06 -72.17 -24.62
N LYS A 114 -35.38 -71.25 -23.91
CA LYS A 114 -34.97 -69.94 -24.45
C LYS A 114 -33.65 -69.99 -25.23
N ASP A 115 -32.75 -70.91 -24.90
CA ASP A 115 -31.40 -70.96 -25.48
C ASP A 115 -31.24 -72.06 -26.54
N LYS A 116 -30.72 -71.66 -27.72
CA LYS A 116 -30.52 -72.55 -28.87
C LYS A 116 -29.36 -73.53 -28.69
N THR A 117 -28.43 -73.28 -27.78
CA THR A 117 -27.22 -74.09 -27.54
C THR A 117 -27.51 -75.27 -26.61
N SER A 118 -28.26 -75.05 -25.53
CA SER A 118 -28.72 -76.11 -24.62
C SER A 118 -29.68 -77.08 -25.30
N ALA A 119 -30.57 -76.58 -26.18
CA ALA A 119 -31.46 -77.42 -26.98
C ALA A 119 -30.73 -78.33 -27.99
N ARG A 120 -29.51 -77.97 -28.43
CA ARG A 120 -28.68 -78.79 -29.33
C ARG A 120 -27.91 -79.89 -28.59
N LEU A 121 -27.45 -79.60 -27.38
CA LEU A 121 -26.62 -80.50 -26.56
C LEU A 121 -27.37 -81.72 -26.02
N TYR A 122 -28.69 -81.58 -25.83
CA TYR A 122 -29.55 -82.58 -25.21
C TYR A 122 -30.55 -83.22 -26.20
N LYS A 123 -30.35 -83.01 -27.50
CA LYS A 123 -31.32 -83.38 -28.54
C LYS A 123 -31.53 -84.89 -28.69
N ASP A 124 -30.50 -85.68 -28.47
CA ASP A 124 -30.48 -87.13 -28.74
C ASP A 124 -30.39 -87.99 -27.47
N MET A 125 -30.58 -87.40 -26.27
CA MET A 125 -30.49 -88.12 -24.99
C MET A 125 -31.86 -88.27 -24.31
N SER A 126 -32.00 -89.29 -23.47
CA SER A 126 -33.22 -89.49 -22.67
C SER A 126 -33.35 -88.45 -21.54
N LEU A 127 -34.58 -88.13 -21.11
CA LEU A 127 -34.85 -87.16 -20.05
C LEU A 127 -34.11 -87.47 -18.73
N LEU A 128 -33.88 -88.75 -18.42
CA LEU A 128 -33.13 -89.19 -17.24
C LEU A 128 -31.63 -88.87 -17.34
N GLU A 129 -31.01 -89.17 -18.48
CA GLU A 129 -29.60 -88.85 -18.73
C GLU A 129 -29.34 -87.34 -18.80
N ILE A 130 -30.31 -86.56 -19.29
CA ILE A 130 -30.27 -85.09 -19.26
C ILE A 130 -30.28 -84.59 -17.81
N SER A 131 -31.15 -85.15 -16.96
CA SER A 131 -31.21 -84.79 -15.54
C SER A 131 -29.89 -85.07 -14.85
N GLU A 132 -29.32 -86.27 -14.99
CA GLU A 132 -28.04 -86.63 -14.35
C GLU A 132 -26.88 -85.74 -14.81
N ARG A 133 -26.80 -85.38 -16.11
CA ARG A 133 -25.77 -84.47 -16.59
C ARG A 133 -25.97 -83.04 -16.10
N VAL A 134 -27.21 -82.57 -16.01
CA VAL A 134 -27.53 -81.27 -15.43
C VAL A 134 -27.18 -81.25 -13.94
N ASP A 135 -27.40 -82.35 -13.22
CA ASP A 135 -27.03 -82.49 -11.82
C ASP A 135 -25.50 -82.50 -11.62
N GLN A 136 -24.77 -83.22 -12.48
CA GLN A 136 -23.30 -83.22 -12.50
C GLN A 136 -22.72 -81.83 -12.83
N GLN A 137 -23.25 -81.16 -13.87
CA GLN A 137 -22.84 -79.79 -14.21
C GLN A 137 -23.15 -78.82 -13.08
N SER A 138 -24.32 -78.95 -12.45
CA SER A 138 -24.72 -78.14 -11.30
C SER A 138 -23.79 -78.38 -10.11
N PHE A 139 -23.36 -79.62 -9.88
CA PHE A 139 -22.40 -79.95 -8.81
C PHE A 139 -21.03 -79.31 -9.07
N VAL A 140 -20.51 -79.39 -10.29
CA VAL A 140 -19.25 -78.74 -10.68
C VAL A 140 -19.36 -77.23 -10.51
N LEU A 141 -20.46 -76.61 -10.96
CA LEU A 141 -20.70 -75.18 -10.81
C LEU A 141 -20.82 -74.75 -9.34
N ARG A 142 -21.46 -75.55 -8.48
CA ARG A 142 -21.50 -75.30 -7.03
C ARG A 142 -20.11 -75.34 -6.41
N LYS A 143 -19.29 -76.33 -6.76
CA LYS A 143 -17.91 -76.44 -6.26
C LYS A 143 -17.04 -75.26 -6.69
N GLU A 144 -17.15 -74.83 -7.94
CA GLU A 144 -16.45 -73.63 -8.44
C GLU A 144 -16.97 -72.36 -7.79
N TYR A 145 -18.27 -72.27 -7.54
CA TYR A 145 -18.88 -71.17 -6.80
C TYR A 145 -18.34 -71.09 -5.35
N ASP A 146 -18.27 -72.21 -4.63
CA ASP A 146 -17.72 -72.27 -3.28
C ASP A 146 -16.24 -71.85 -3.25
N ARG A 147 -15.45 -72.30 -4.24
CA ARG A 147 -14.05 -71.90 -4.40
C ARG A 147 -13.91 -70.39 -4.63
N LEU A 148 -14.75 -69.82 -5.50
CA LEU A 148 -14.76 -68.38 -5.78
C LEU A 148 -15.23 -67.57 -4.56
N GLN A 149 -16.21 -68.08 -3.82
CA GLN A 149 -16.73 -67.43 -2.62
C GLN A 149 -15.67 -67.41 -1.50
N PHE A 150 -14.92 -68.49 -1.32
CA PHE A 150 -13.79 -68.55 -0.41
C PHE A 150 -12.70 -67.52 -0.79
N ARG A 151 -12.27 -67.50 -2.06
CA ARG A 151 -11.28 -66.54 -2.56
C ARG A 151 -11.73 -65.08 -2.44
N CYS A 152 -13.01 -64.81 -2.66
CA CYS A 152 -13.60 -63.49 -2.45
C CYS A 152 -13.57 -63.08 -0.97
N GLY A 153 -13.79 -64.02 -0.05
CA GLY A 153 -13.63 -63.82 1.39
C GLY A 153 -12.20 -63.39 1.76
N GLU A 154 -11.18 -64.11 1.28
CA GLU A 154 -9.77 -63.78 1.53
C GLU A 154 -9.40 -62.39 0.99
N LEU A 155 -9.86 -62.04 -0.22
CA LEU A 155 -9.60 -60.72 -0.81
C LEU A 155 -10.28 -59.59 -0.02
N LYS A 156 -11.49 -59.81 0.48
CA LYS A 156 -12.18 -58.83 1.35
C LYS A 156 -11.44 -58.59 2.65
N GLN A 157 -10.92 -59.66 3.28
CA GLN A 157 -10.11 -59.53 4.49
C GLN A 157 -8.81 -58.76 4.24
N LYS A 158 -8.09 -59.06 3.15
CA LYS A 158 -6.89 -58.31 2.74
C LYS A 158 -7.19 -56.85 2.43
N LEU A 159 -8.31 -56.56 1.78
CA LEU A 159 -8.73 -55.18 1.52
C LEU A 159 -9.02 -54.44 2.83
N HIS A 160 -9.71 -55.08 3.78
CA HIS A 160 -10.02 -54.49 5.08
C HIS A 160 -8.73 -54.16 5.87
N SER A 161 -7.74 -55.06 5.90
CA SER A 161 -6.47 -54.79 6.58
C SER A 161 -5.71 -53.62 5.96
N LEU A 162 -5.65 -53.52 4.63
CA LEU A 162 -5.00 -52.40 3.94
C LEU A 162 -5.72 -51.06 4.16
N VAL A 163 -7.05 -51.08 4.24
CA VAL A 163 -7.85 -49.87 4.55
C VAL A 163 -7.55 -49.38 5.96
N LEU A 164 -7.49 -50.27 6.95
CA LEU A 164 -7.12 -49.91 8.32
C LEU A 164 -5.71 -49.31 8.40
N GLU A 165 -4.74 -49.90 7.70
CA GLU A 165 -3.36 -49.41 7.66
C GLU A 165 -3.27 -48.02 7.00
N ARG A 166 -3.98 -47.83 5.88
CA ARG A 166 -4.10 -46.51 5.23
C ARG A 166 -4.69 -45.48 6.18
N ASP A 167 -5.75 -45.83 6.91
CA ASP A 167 -6.44 -44.91 7.80
C ASP A 167 -5.59 -44.59 9.03
N TYR A 168 -4.81 -45.55 9.54
CA TYR A 168 -3.81 -45.33 10.56
C TYR A 168 -2.73 -44.35 10.10
N ILE A 169 -2.15 -44.54 8.90
CA ILE A 169 -1.15 -43.64 8.32
C ILE A 169 -1.72 -42.24 8.12
N ARG A 170 -2.95 -42.13 7.58
CA ARG A 170 -3.64 -40.84 7.38
C ARG A 170 -3.84 -40.12 8.71
N THR A 171 -4.32 -40.82 9.73
CA THR A 171 -4.49 -40.27 11.09
C THR A 171 -3.15 -39.78 11.63
N ARG A 172 -2.08 -40.57 11.46
CA ARG A 172 -0.75 -40.20 11.92
C ARG A 172 -0.23 -38.92 11.23
N ILE A 173 -0.40 -38.80 9.91
CA ILE A 173 -0.01 -37.60 9.15
C ILE A 173 -0.79 -36.38 9.62
N VAL A 174 -2.11 -36.50 9.78
CA VAL A 174 -2.97 -35.37 10.14
C VAL A 174 -2.71 -34.85 11.54
N PHE A 175 -2.48 -35.74 12.51
CA PHE A 175 -2.40 -35.37 13.93
C PHE A 175 -0.98 -35.23 14.47
N PHE A 176 -0.01 -36.05 14.01
CA PHE A 176 1.35 -36.05 14.56
C PHE A 176 2.37 -35.31 13.70
N ASN A 177 2.12 -35.07 12.42
CA ASN A 177 3.05 -34.31 11.55
C ASN A 177 2.62 -32.86 11.33
N ASN A 178 1.36 -32.50 11.62
CA ASN A 178 0.89 -31.11 11.59
C ASN A 178 1.09 -30.43 12.95
N PHE A 179 2.34 -30.31 13.40
CA PHE A 179 2.62 -29.28 14.40
C PHE A 179 2.54 -27.91 13.70
N PRO A 180 1.84 -26.91 14.26
CA PRO A 180 1.92 -25.55 13.75
C PRO A 180 3.37 -25.10 13.89
N LEU A 181 4.10 -25.07 12.77
CA LEU A 181 5.44 -24.51 12.71
C LEU A 181 5.34 -23.05 13.16
N GLU A 182 6.09 -22.68 14.20
CA GLU A 182 6.13 -21.31 14.74
C GLU A 182 6.49 -20.28 13.64
N GLU A 183 7.27 -20.73 12.66
CA GLU A 183 7.61 -20.00 11.44
C GLU A 183 6.38 -19.67 10.58
N GLY A 184 5.39 -20.55 10.53
CA GLY A 184 4.12 -20.36 9.83
C GLY A 184 3.27 -19.26 10.46
N GLU A 185 3.22 -19.19 11.80
CA GLU A 185 2.52 -18.13 12.53
C GLU A 185 3.20 -16.76 12.35
N LYS A 186 4.54 -16.73 12.43
CA LYS A 186 5.34 -15.54 12.14
C LYS A 186 5.14 -15.06 10.70
N ALA A 187 5.16 -15.96 9.71
CA ALA A 187 4.91 -15.63 8.31
C ALA A 187 3.48 -15.09 8.09
N LYS A 188 2.49 -15.63 8.81
CA LYS A 188 1.10 -15.17 8.78
C LYS A 188 0.93 -13.77 9.36
N LEU A 189 1.57 -13.48 10.50
CA LEU A 189 1.58 -12.13 11.07
C LEU A 189 2.20 -11.12 10.08
N CYS A 190 3.30 -11.49 9.42
CA CYS A 190 3.91 -10.68 8.37
C CYS A 190 2.95 -10.44 7.18
N ARG A 191 2.26 -11.47 6.69
CA ARG A 191 1.26 -11.31 5.62
C ARG A 191 0.13 -10.35 6.02
N ASN A 192 -0.39 -10.46 7.23
CA ASN A 192 -1.44 -9.57 7.73
C ASN A 192 -0.96 -8.12 7.82
N LYS A 193 0.27 -7.89 8.28
CA LYS A 193 0.89 -6.55 8.31
C LYS A 193 1.10 -5.97 6.90
N ILE A 194 1.54 -6.78 5.96
CA ILE A 194 1.69 -6.37 4.54
C ILE A 194 0.33 -6.00 3.95
N GLN A 195 -0.72 -6.79 4.22
CA GLN A 195 -2.06 -6.52 3.73
C GLN A 195 -2.66 -5.25 4.34
N ALA A 196 -2.55 -5.05 5.65
CA ALA A 196 -2.96 -3.82 6.31
C ALA A 196 -2.26 -2.59 5.70
N SER A 197 -0.96 -2.71 5.41
CA SER A 197 -0.18 -1.66 4.75
C SER A 197 -0.67 -1.39 3.31
N ARG A 198 -1.03 -2.43 2.54
CA ARG A 198 -1.62 -2.27 1.20
C ARG A 198 -2.98 -1.56 1.24
N ILE A 199 -3.83 -1.85 2.23
CA ILE A 199 -5.12 -1.17 2.40
C ILE A 199 -4.89 0.31 2.74
N ARG A 200 -3.96 0.61 3.65
CA ARG A 200 -3.56 2.00 3.96
C ARG A 200 -3.03 2.74 2.74
N LEU A 201 -2.21 2.08 1.92
CA LEU A 201 -1.71 2.68 0.67
C LEU A 201 -2.85 2.99 -0.31
N LYS A 202 -3.80 2.07 -0.51
CA LYS A 202 -4.98 2.31 -1.35
C LYS A 202 -5.82 3.47 -0.82
N ALA A 203 -6.05 3.54 0.49
CA ALA A 203 -6.77 4.65 1.11
C ALA A 203 -6.04 6.00 0.88
N ALA A 204 -4.72 6.04 1.09
CA ALA A 204 -3.91 7.23 0.83
C ALA A 204 -3.92 7.65 -0.65
N GLN A 205 -3.90 6.68 -1.57
CA GLN A 205 -4.04 6.94 -3.02
C GLN A 205 -5.40 7.56 -3.34
N THR A 206 -6.48 7.03 -2.78
CA THR A 206 -7.83 7.59 -2.95
C THR A 206 -7.91 9.02 -2.42
N ILE A 207 -7.37 9.27 -1.22
CA ILE A 207 -7.30 10.62 -0.61
C ILE A 207 -6.51 11.59 -1.49
N ASN A 208 -5.37 11.16 -2.05
CA ASN A 208 -4.57 12.01 -2.95
C ASN A 208 -5.35 12.33 -4.24
N ILE A 209 -6.06 11.35 -4.81
CA ILE A 209 -6.93 11.56 -5.97
C ILE A 209 -8.04 12.58 -5.64
N THR A 210 -8.66 12.49 -4.46
CA THR A 210 -9.69 13.46 -4.06
C THR A 210 -9.11 14.86 -3.86
N TYR A 211 -7.95 15.00 -3.23
CA TYR A 211 -7.29 16.31 -3.11
C TYR A 211 -6.92 16.91 -4.46
N LYS A 212 -6.42 16.12 -5.41
CA LYS A 212 -6.16 16.59 -6.78
C LYS A 212 -7.43 17.11 -7.45
N LYS A 213 -8.58 16.48 -7.22
CA LYS A 213 -9.88 16.97 -7.72
C LYS A 213 -10.27 18.28 -7.06
N ILE A 214 -10.13 18.40 -5.74
CA ILE A 214 -10.42 19.65 -5.01
C ILE A 214 -9.55 20.79 -5.53
N ILE A 215 -8.24 20.58 -5.67
CA ILE A 215 -7.32 21.59 -6.21
C ILE A 215 -7.72 22.00 -7.63
N LYS A 216 -8.18 21.06 -8.46
CA LYS A 216 -8.66 21.39 -9.81
C LYS A 216 -9.92 22.28 -9.77
N ILE A 217 -10.86 22.00 -8.87
CA ILE A 217 -12.06 22.83 -8.67
C ILE A 217 -11.64 24.23 -8.20
N LEU A 218 -10.80 24.33 -7.18
CA LEU A 218 -10.35 25.63 -6.65
C LEU A 218 -9.61 26.47 -7.72
N ARG A 219 -8.84 25.84 -8.60
CA ARG A 219 -8.21 26.54 -9.74
C ARG A 219 -9.25 27.04 -10.74
N ASN A 220 -10.29 26.26 -11.02
CA ASN A 220 -11.37 26.71 -11.89
C ASN A 220 -12.13 27.88 -11.27
N ASP A 221 -12.41 27.82 -9.96
CA ASP A 221 -13.07 28.90 -9.23
C ASP A 221 -12.21 30.17 -9.23
N ALA A 222 -10.90 30.06 -8.99
CA ALA A 222 -9.98 31.20 -9.09
C ALA A 222 -10.02 31.84 -10.48
N ASN A 223 -10.00 31.02 -11.54
CA ASN A 223 -10.12 31.51 -12.91
C ASN A 223 -11.48 32.18 -13.19
N TYR A 224 -12.54 31.78 -12.50
CA TYR A 224 -13.87 32.37 -12.62
C TYR A 224 -13.98 33.73 -11.91
N TYR A 225 -13.43 33.85 -10.70
CA TYR A 225 -13.51 35.10 -9.93
C TYR A 225 -12.52 36.17 -10.40
N GLU A 226 -11.39 35.78 -10.97
CA GLU A 226 -10.35 36.72 -11.42
C GLU A 226 -10.87 37.78 -12.43
N PRO A 227 -11.65 37.44 -13.47
CA PRO A 227 -12.27 38.43 -14.35
C PRO A 227 -13.23 39.38 -13.62
N ILE A 228 -14.02 38.88 -12.68
CA ILE A 228 -14.99 39.68 -11.91
C ILE A 228 -14.24 40.72 -11.08
N ILE A 229 -13.19 40.29 -10.36
CA ILE A 229 -12.36 41.18 -9.54
C ILE A 229 -11.68 42.22 -10.42
N ARG A 230 -11.14 41.84 -11.58
CA ARG A 230 -10.53 42.80 -12.53
C ARG A 230 -11.54 43.82 -13.06
N SER A 231 -12.76 43.40 -13.36
CA SER A 231 -13.84 44.31 -13.77
C SER A 231 -14.13 45.33 -12.68
N LEU A 232 -14.32 44.87 -11.44
CA LEU A 232 -14.59 45.75 -10.30
C LEU A 232 -13.43 46.71 -10.02
N ILE A 233 -12.18 46.27 -10.19
CA ILE A 233 -11.01 47.15 -10.06
C ILE A 233 -11.02 48.25 -11.14
N ASN A 234 -11.42 47.93 -12.37
CA ASN A 234 -11.56 48.92 -13.42
C ASN A 234 -12.69 49.91 -13.11
N ASP A 235 -13.84 49.42 -12.63
CA ASP A 235 -14.95 50.28 -12.22
C ASP A 235 -14.55 51.24 -11.09
N ILE A 236 -13.77 50.78 -10.12
CA ILE A 236 -13.24 51.62 -9.03
C ILE A 236 -12.33 52.72 -9.58
N LYS A 237 -11.47 52.41 -10.55
CA LYS A 237 -10.60 53.41 -11.20
C LYS A 237 -11.41 54.44 -11.99
N ASP A 238 -12.45 54.01 -12.68
CA ASP A 238 -13.35 54.91 -13.39
C ASP A 238 -14.09 55.83 -12.41
N GLN A 239 -14.58 55.29 -11.28
CA GLN A 239 -15.18 56.08 -10.19
C GLN A 239 -14.22 57.10 -9.61
N GLU A 240 -12.96 56.72 -9.37
CA GLU A 240 -11.92 57.65 -8.93
C GLU A 240 -11.70 58.79 -9.95
N GLY A 241 -11.68 58.45 -11.24
CA GLY A 241 -11.63 59.43 -12.33
C GLY A 241 -12.79 60.41 -12.31
N TYR A 242 -14.03 59.92 -12.13
CA TYR A 242 -15.21 60.77 -12.01
C TYR A 242 -15.17 61.67 -10.78
N ILE A 243 -14.74 61.15 -9.63
CA ILE A 243 -14.61 61.96 -8.40
C ILE A 243 -13.59 63.08 -8.62
N ASN A 244 -12.44 62.77 -9.21
CA ASN A 244 -11.41 63.77 -9.51
C ASN A 244 -11.92 64.83 -10.50
N PHE A 245 -12.70 64.43 -11.51
CA PHE A 245 -13.35 65.36 -12.43
C PHE A 245 -14.36 66.26 -11.71
N ILE A 246 -15.22 65.70 -10.85
CA ILE A 246 -16.20 66.46 -10.05
C ILE A 246 -15.49 67.45 -9.14
N ILE A 247 -14.38 67.07 -8.51
CA ILE A 247 -13.57 67.98 -7.68
C ILE A 247 -12.97 69.10 -8.56
N GLY A 248 -12.45 68.73 -9.74
CA GLY A 248 -11.86 69.67 -10.69
C GLY A 248 -12.84 70.74 -11.19
N VAL A 249 -14.11 70.37 -11.45
CA VAL A 249 -15.16 71.31 -11.87
C VAL A 249 -15.82 72.01 -10.67
N GLY A 250 -16.00 71.29 -9.57
CA GLY A 250 -16.70 71.75 -8.37
C GLY A 250 -15.93 72.85 -7.63
N ASN A 251 -14.60 72.75 -7.54
CA ASN A 251 -13.78 73.77 -6.88
C ASN A 251 -13.91 75.16 -7.53
N PRO A 252 -13.75 75.32 -8.86
CA PRO A 252 -14.01 76.58 -9.55
C PRO A 252 -15.46 77.10 -9.36
N ALA A 253 -16.46 76.22 -9.45
CA ALA A 253 -17.85 76.60 -9.25
C ALA A 253 -18.12 77.10 -7.81
N LEU A 254 -17.55 76.44 -6.80
CA LEU A 254 -17.60 76.86 -5.40
C LEU A 254 -16.91 78.21 -5.18
N GLU A 255 -15.81 78.48 -5.87
CA GLU A 255 -15.14 79.76 -5.79
C GLU A 255 -16.01 80.90 -6.36
N GLN A 256 -16.65 80.66 -7.50
CA GLN A 256 -17.62 81.62 -8.07
C GLN A 256 -18.82 81.82 -7.15
N PHE A 257 -19.34 80.75 -6.57
CA PHE A 257 -20.42 80.82 -5.59
C PHE A 257 -20.03 81.64 -4.35
N ARG A 258 -18.80 81.46 -3.83
CA ARG A 258 -18.27 82.27 -2.72
C ARG A 258 -18.15 83.75 -3.12
N LYS A 259 -17.67 84.06 -4.32
CA LYS A 259 -17.61 85.44 -4.84
C LYS A 259 -19.00 86.07 -4.87
N LEU A 260 -20.00 85.36 -5.39
CA LEU A 260 -21.39 85.82 -5.46
C LEU A 260 -22.01 85.99 -4.07
N SER A 261 -21.81 85.02 -3.17
CA SER A 261 -22.29 85.09 -1.78
C SER A 261 -21.71 86.30 -1.06
N ASN A 262 -20.39 86.52 -1.17
CA ASN A 262 -19.71 87.69 -0.62
C ASN A 262 -20.22 89.01 -1.21
N PHE A 263 -20.60 89.03 -2.49
CA PHE A 263 -21.24 90.19 -3.12
C PHE A 263 -22.61 90.48 -2.50
N HIS A 264 -23.46 89.46 -2.33
CA HIS A 264 -24.77 89.61 -1.70
C HIS A 264 -24.68 90.03 -0.23
N THR A 265 -23.75 89.46 0.55
CA THR A 265 -23.55 89.86 1.95
C THR A 265 -23.07 91.31 2.04
N ARG A 266 -22.11 91.73 1.21
CA ARG A 266 -21.67 93.13 1.12
C ARG A 266 -22.82 94.07 0.74
N LYS A 267 -23.65 93.71 -0.25
CA LYS A 267 -24.81 94.50 -0.66
C LYS A 267 -25.83 94.62 0.48
N ARG A 268 -26.13 93.52 1.16
CA ARG A 268 -27.02 93.50 2.33
C ARG A 268 -26.48 94.37 3.46
N ASP A 269 -25.20 94.25 3.79
CA ASP A 269 -24.56 95.05 4.84
C ASP A 269 -24.52 96.53 4.46
N ALA A 270 -24.31 96.88 3.19
CA ALA A 270 -24.39 98.25 2.71
C ALA A 270 -25.82 98.82 2.86
N THR A 271 -26.86 98.06 2.45
CA THR A 271 -28.26 98.46 2.65
C THR A 271 -28.61 98.60 4.12
N GLN A 272 -28.13 97.68 4.96
CA GLN A 272 -28.38 97.71 6.39
C GLN A 272 -27.67 98.89 7.04
N ARG A 273 -26.42 99.20 6.68
CA ARG A 273 -25.72 100.42 7.12
C ARG A 273 -26.46 101.69 6.71
N THR A 274 -27.05 101.73 5.52
CA THR A 274 -27.86 102.88 5.07
C THR A 274 -29.15 103.00 5.88
N LEU A 275 -29.83 101.88 6.15
CA LEU A 275 -30.99 101.86 7.06
C LEU A 275 -30.61 102.25 8.49
N THR A 276 -29.49 101.74 9.03
CA THR A 276 -29.03 102.11 10.37
C THR A 276 -28.64 103.58 10.45
N ARG A 277 -28.04 104.15 9.40
CA ARG A 277 -27.80 105.60 9.29
C ARG A 277 -29.12 106.38 9.29
N PHE A 278 -30.09 105.98 8.48
CA PHE A 278 -31.42 106.59 8.46
C PHE A 278 -32.13 106.50 9.82
N TYR A 279 -32.10 105.34 10.47
CA TYR A 279 -32.63 105.16 11.83
C TYR A 279 -31.86 105.98 12.87
N LYS A 280 -30.55 106.13 12.72
CA LYS A 280 -29.72 106.92 13.63
C LYS A 280 -30.00 108.41 13.44
N ASP A 281 -30.16 108.91 12.22
CA ASP A 281 -30.58 110.28 11.96
C ASP A 281 -31.97 110.53 12.59
N ILE A 282 -32.91 109.61 12.43
CA ILE A 282 -34.22 109.67 13.12
C ILE A 282 -34.05 109.67 14.66
N MET A 283 -33.21 108.80 15.21
CA MET A 283 -32.99 108.69 16.65
C MET A 283 -32.24 109.89 17.24
N ASP A 284 -31.28 110.45 16.51
CA ASP A 284 -30.54 111.66 16.88
C ASP A 284 -31.47 112.89 16.84
N HIS A 285 -32.44 112.92 15.91
CA HIS A 285 -33.56 113.88 15.96
C HIS A 285 -34.53 113.65 17.13
N LEU A 286 -34.61 112.43 17.69
CA LEU A 286 -35.50 112.09 18.79
C LEU A 286 -34.83 112.12 20.19
N HIS A 287 -33.51 112.03 20.30
CA HIS A 287 -32.77 111.86 21.56
C HIS A 287 -31.89 113.05 21.97
N THR A 288 -32.42 114.26 21.84
CA THR A 288 -32.16 115.29 22.86
C THR A 288 -32.79 114.85 24.19
N GLY A 289 -32.17 113.91 24.89
CA GLY A 289 -32.56 113.54 26.25
C GLY A 289 -32.29 112.09 26.65
N ILE A 290 -31.45 111.95 27.69
CA ILE A 290 -31.43 110.87 28.70
C ILE A 290 -30.55 109.63 28.40
N LYS A 291 -29.55 109.39 29.29
CA LYS A 291 -28.72 108.17 29.39
C LYS A 291 -28.96 107.47 30.73
N LYS A 292 -28.99 106.12 30.76
CA LYS A 292 -28.60 105.25 31.92
C LYS A 292 -28.20 103.82 31.47
N THR A 293 -27.60 103.07 32.40
CA THR A 293 -26.53 102.05 32.32
C THR A 293 -26.92 100.63 32.82
N GLY A 294 -26.28 99.56 32.28
CA GLY A 294 -25.61 98.42 32.97
C GLY A 294 -26.35 97.18 33.55
N ARG A 295 -25.79 95.94 33.37
CA ARG A 295 -25.92 94.74 34.26
C ARG A 295 -24.89 93.58 34.01
N PRO A 296 -24.50 92.73 35.02
CA PRO A 296 -23.38 91.74 34.97
C PRO A 296 -23.72 90.21 35.21
N SER A 297 -22.65 89.37 35.30
CA SER A 297 -22.44 87.90 35.11
C SER A 297 -22.65 86.93 36.33
N ALA A 298 -22.72 85.59 36.08
CA ALA A 298 -23.09 84.47 36.99
C ALA A 298 -21.94 83.47 37.35
N ASN A 299 -22.06 82.72 38.47
CA ASN A 299 -21.12 81.65 38.92
C ASN A 299 -21.81 80.41 39.58
N LYS A 300 -21.41 79.20 39.10
CA LYS A 300 -21.13 77.83 39.68
C LYS A 300 -22.03 77.11 40.73
N VAL A 301 -22.26 75.80 40.50
CA VAL A 301 -22.99 74.79 41.32
C VAL A 301 -22.07 73.60 41.70
N ALA A 302 -22.25 73.02 42.90
CA ALA A 302 -21.54 71.84 43.46
C ALA A 302 -22.34 70.51 43.34
N SER A 303 -21.64 69.36 43.37
CA SER A 303 -22.08 68.02 42.92
C SER A 303 -22.80 67.15 43.97
N ALA A 304 -23.72 66.29 43.51
CA ALA A 304 -24.78 65.60 44.27
C ALA A 304 -24.40 64.26 44.96
N SER A 305 -23.12 63.92 45.10
CA SER A 305 -22.67 62.60 45.58
C SER A 305 -22.61 62.44 47.11
N GLU A 306 -22.65 63.52 47.90
CA GLU A 306 -22.46 63.46 49.37
C GLU A 306 -23.76 63.26 50.19
N LEU A 307 -24.93 63.28 49.54
CA LEU A 307 -26.24 63.20 50.22
C LEU A 307 -26.76 61.77 50.44
N ILE A 308 -26.27 60.78 49.68
CA ILE A 308 -26.85 59.42 49.65
C ILE A 308 -26.48 58.57 50.89
N ASN A 309 -25.36 58.86 51.57
CA ASN A 309 -24.84 58.00 52.64
C ASN A 309 -25.45 58.26 54.04
N ARG A 310 -26.40 59.18 54.20
CA ARG A 310 -26.93 59.58 55.53
C ARG A 310 -28.17 58.81 56.02
N TYR A 311 -28.82 57.98 55.20
CA TYR A 311 -30.15 57.42 55.52
C TYR A 311 -30.26 55.88 55.67
N ASN A 312 -29.17 55.11 55.59
CA ASN A 312 -29.25 53.65 55.78
C ASN A 312 -29.27 53.27 57.28
N ARG A 313 -30.45 52.92 57.80
CA ARG A 313 -30.71 52.59 59.21
C ARG A 313 -30.60 51.07 59.51
N SER A 314 -29.54 50.43 59.01
CA SER A 314 -29.25 49.02 59.33
C SER A 314 -28.25 48.94 60.48
N SER A 315 -28.61 48.31 61.60
CA SER A 315 -27.66 48.02 62.69
C SER A 315 -26.58 47.06 62.20
N LYS A 316 -25.35 47.17 62.72
CA LYS A 316 -24.23 46.29 62.37
C LYS A 316 -24.58 44.80 62.58
N ASP A 317 -25.35 44.49 63.61
CA ASP A 317 -25.79 43.12 63.93
C ASP A 317 -26.81 42.57 62.91
N MET A 318 -27.55 43.44 62.22
CA MET A 318 -28.49 43.04 61.16
C MET A 318 -27.75 42.77 59.85
N GLN A 319 -26.68 43.53 59.58
CA GLN A 319 -25.80 43.28 58.42
C GLN A 319 -25.00 41.98 58.59
N THR A 320 -24.52 41.69 59.79
CA THR A 320 -23.85 40.41 60.06
C THR A 320 -24.82 39.24 59.92
N LEU A 321 -26.06 39.36 60.40
CA LEU A 321 -27.08 38.34 60.22
C LEU A 321 -27.46 38.13 58.75
N GLU A 322 -27.56 39.20 57.95
CA GLU A 322 -27.87 39.12 56.52
C GLU A 322 -26.74 38.43 55.73
N VAL A 323 -25.49 38.70 56.10
CA VAL A 323 -24.32 38.01 55.55
C VAL A 323 -24.32 36.52 55.93
N GLU A 324 -24.62 36.18 57.18
CA GLU A 324 -24.69 34.77 57.61
C GLU A 324 -25.88 34.03 56.98
N LEU A 325 -27.05 34.68 56.85
CA LEU A 325 -28.20 34.12 56.14
C LEU A 325 -27.90 33.87 54.66
N SER A 326 -27.20 34.79 54.00
CA SER A 326 -26.76 34.62 52.61
C SER A 326 -25.82 33.41 52.46
N LYS A 327 -24.93 33.17 53.44
CA LYS A 327 -24.06 31.98 53.45
C LYS A 327 -24.87 30.70 53.63
N VAL A 328 -25.82 30.68 54.56
CA VAL A 328 -26.69 29.51 54.79
C VAL A 328 -27.55 29.21 53.56
N GLU A 329 -28.11 30.24 52.93
CA GLU A 329 -28.91 30.08 51.70
C GLU A 329 -28.07 29.54 50.54
N ALA A 330 -26.81 30.00 50.40
CA ALA A 330 -25.88 29.46 49.41
C ALA A 330 -25.56 27.97 49.65
N VAL A 331 -25.38 27.57 50.91
CA VAL A 331 -25.15 26.15 51.27
C VAL A 331 -26.38 25.30 50.99
N ILE A 332 -27.59 25.80 51.30
CA ILE A 332 -28.85 25.08 51.02
C ILE A 332 -29.04 24.91 49.51
N LYS A 333 -28.88 25.98 48.72
CA LYS A 333 -28.93 25.88 47.24
C LYS A 333 -27.90 24.89 46.69
N HIS A 334 -26.69 24.90 47.24
CA HIS A 334 -25.67 23.93 46.83
C HIS A 334 -26.09 22.49 47.13
N LEU A 335 -26.61 22.22 48.33
CA LEU A 335 -27.11 20.89 48.71
C LEU A 335 -28.28 20.46 47.81
N GLU A 336 -29.23 21.35 47.53
CA GLU A 336 -30.34 21.09 46.60
C GLU A 336 -29.84 20.76 45.18
N THR A 337 -28.83 21.48 44.67
CA THR A 337 -28.26 21.17 43.34
C THR A 337 -27.53 19.82 43.31
N VAL A 338 -26.86 19.44 44.40
CA VAL A 338 -26.09 18.19 44.47
C VAL A 338 -27.00 16.98 44.67
N THR A 339 -28.09 17.11 45.44
CA THR A 339 -28.99 15.99 45.75
C THR A 339 -30.27 15.97 44.95
N LEU A 340 -30.56 17.03 44.18
CA LEU A 340 -31.79 17.22 43.40
C LEU A 340 -33.08 17.05 44.22
N SER A 341 -33.02 17.34 45.52
CA SER A 341 -34.12 17.11 46.47
C SER A 341 -34.32 18.34 47.36
N SER A 342 -35.56 18.82 47.48
CA SER A 342 -35.94 19.97 48.33
C SER A 342 -36.26 19.57 49.79
N GLN A 343 -36.46 18.29 50.08
CA GLN A 343 -36.75 17.80 51.43
C GLN A 343 -35.47 17.43 52.19
N SER A 344 -35.26 18.03 53.36
CA SER A 344 -34.04 17.85 54.16
C SER A 344 -33.78 16.40 54.61
N THR A 345 -34.84 15.62 54.83
CA THR A 345 -34.79 14.19 55.20
C THR A 345 -34.30 13.31 54.05
N GLU A 346 -34.63 13.68 52.81
CA GLU A 346 -34.16 13.00 51.60
C GLU A 346 -32.71 13.37 51.31
N VAL A 347 -32.34 14.65 51.39
CA VAL A 347 -30.97 15.16 51.21
C VAL A 347 -29.95 14.32 51.99
N TYR A 348 -30.19 14.07 53.28
CA TYR A 348 -29.27 13.28 54.12
C TYR A 348 -29.18 11.81 53.67
N ARG A 349 -30.29 11.19 53.28
CA ARG A 349 -30.29 9.80 52.77
C ARG A 349 -29.55 9.69 51.45
N THR A 350 -29.77 10.63 50.53
CA THR A 350 -29.13 10.64 49.21
C THR A 350 -27.63 10.91 49.33
N ILE A 351 -27.20 11.85 50.18
CA ILE A 351 -25.78 12.10 50.45
C ILE A 351 -25.12 10.87 51.08
N ARG A 352 -25.79 10.20 52.03
CA ARG A 352 -25.24 9.03 52.69
C ARG A 352 -25.03 7.85 51.74
N THR A 353 -25.95 7.64 50.79
CA THR A 353 -25.81 6.58 49.77
C THR A 353 -24.82 6.97 48.67
N GLN A 354 -24.79 8.24 48.25
CA GLN A 354 -23.90 8.74 47.20
C GLN A 354 -22.46 8.98 47.68
N SER A 355 -22.23 9.25 48.96
CA SER A 355 -20.89 9.53 49.52
C SER A 355 -19.89 8.41 49.23
N GLY A 356 -20.31 7.16 49.37
CA GLY A 356 -19.46 6.00 49.04
C GLY A 356 -19.14 5.89 47.54
N ALA A 357 -20.09 6.20 46.66
CA ALA A 357 -19.89 6.20 45.21
C ALA A 357 -18.99 7.37 44.77
N ASN A 358 -19.19 8.55 45.33
CA ASN A 358 -18.41 9.76 45.06
C ASN A 358 -16.95 9.61 45.52
N ALA A 359 -16.71 8.99 46.69
CA ALA A 359 -15.36 8.70 47.16
C ALA A 359 -14.61 7.72 46.23
N LYS A 360 -15.32 6.73 45.67
CA LYS A 360 -14.75 5.84 44.64
C LYS A 360 -14.43 6.62 43.37
N LEU A 361 -15.35 7.46 42.89
CA LEU A 361 -15.17 8.25 41.68
C LEU A 361 -14.00 9.24 41.80
N GLN A 362 -13.81 9.87 42.96
CA GLN A 362 -12.65 10.73 43.23
C GLN A 362 -11.32 9.96 43.17
N ARG A 363 -11.27 8.73 43.70
CA ARG A 363 -10.08 7.87 43.57
C ARG A 363 -9.82 7.49 42.11
N TRP A 364 -10.86 7.18 41.33
CA TRP A 364 -10.76 6.91 39.90
C TRP A 364 -10.22 8.12 39.13
N LEU A 365 -10.71 9.33 39.43
CA LEU A 365 -10.24 10.57 38.80
C LEU A 365 -8.77 10.86 39.12
N GLN A 366 -8.34 10.62 40.37
CA GLN A 366 -6.93 10.75 40.76
C GLN A 366 -6.04 9.72 40.05
N PHE A 367 -6.52 8.48 39.92
CA PHE A 367 -5.82 7.43 39.19
C PHE A 367 -5.68 7.78 37.71
N GLU A 368 -6.76 8.26 37.08
CA GLU A 368 -6.76 8.72 35.70
C GLU A 368 -5.75 9.86 35.47
N LYS A 369 -5.70 10.85 36.37
CA LYS A 369 -4.71 11.95 36.30
C LYS A 369 -3.27 11.43 36.37
N LYS A 370 -2.99 10.45 37.25
CA LYS A 370 -1.66 9.82 37.35
C LYS A 370 -1.30 9.02 36.08
N LEU A 371 -2.25 8.32 35.49
CA LEU A 371 -2.03 7.60 34.23
C LEU A 371 -1.74 8.58 33.08
N ARG A 372 -2.51 9.67 32.98
CA ARG A 372 -2.29 10.70 31.95
C ARG A 372 -0.90 11.34 32.06
N SER A 373 -0.41 11.61 33.28
CA SER A 373 0.93 12.17 33.47
C SER A 373 2.05 11.15 33.21
N ALA A 374 1.79 9.85 33.41
CA ALA A 374 2.72 8.78 33.06
C ALA A 374 2.83 8.62 31.53
N ILE A 375 1.70 8.56 30.82
CA ILE A 375 1.67 8.47 29.35
C ILE A 375 2.40 9.66 28.73
N LYS A 376 2.13 10.89 29.21
CA LYS A 376 2.81 12.08 28.70
C LYS A 376 4.34 12.01 28.85
N ARG A 377 4.84 11.47 29.95
CA ARG A 377 6.29 11.28 30.17
C ARG A 377 6.89 10.25 29.22
N GLU A 378 6.17 9.16 28.94
CA GLU A 378 6.61 8.15 27.97
C GLU A 378 6.62 8.72 26.54
N ASP A 379 5.58 9.48 26.16
CA ASP A 379 5.51 10.14 24.84
C ASP A 379 6.65 11.15 24.65
N GLU A 380 6.99 11.92 25.69
CA GLU A 380 8.12 12.85 25.69
C GLU A 380 9.46 12.10 25.54
N TYR A 381 9.62 10.94 26.20
CA TYR A 381 10.81 10.10 26.07
C TYR A 381 10.95 9.48 24.68
N GLU A 382 9.86 8.97 24.10
CA GLU A 382 9.84 8.45 22.73
C GLU A 382 10.19 9.54 21.72
N ALA A 383 9.62 10.74 21.86
CA ALA A 383 9.92 11.88 21.00
C ALA A 383 11.41 12.26 21.04
N HIS A 384 12.01 12.27 22.25
CA HIS A 384 13.45 12.51 22.42
C HIS A 384 14.30 11.42 21.72
N LEU A 385 13.95 10.14 21.88
CA LEU A 385 14.67 9.04 21.24
C LEU A 385 14.57 9.10 19.71
N VAL A 386 13.38 9.38 19.18
CA VAL A 386 13.17 9.56 17.72
C VAL A 386 13.98 10.74 17.20
N GLN A 387 14.08 11.83 17.95
CA GLN A 387 14.90 12.98 17.58
C GLN A 387 16.39 12.61 17.54
N GLN A 388 16.90 11.91 18.56
CA GLN A 388 18.27 11.39 18.54
C GLN A 388 18.51 10.45 17.36
N MET A 389 17.57 9.58 17.03
CA MET A 389 17.68 8.70 15.86
C MET A 389 17.74 9.48 14.55
N LYS A 390 16.95 10.56 14.40
CA LYS A 390 17.00 11.44 13.23
C LYS A 390 18.33 12.17 13.10
N GLU A 391 18.92 12.59 14.22
CA GLU A 391 20.23 13.25 14.22
C GLU A 391 21.35 12.27 13.89
N ILE A 392 21.31 11.05 14.42
CA ILE A 392 22.36 10.04 14.24
C ILE A 392 22.29 9.35 12.86
N SER A 393 21.09 9.15 12.32
CA SER A 393 20.87 8.37 11.09
C SER A 393 21.69 8.86 9.87
N PRO A 394 21.78 10.17 9.56
CA PRO A 394 22.63 10.67 8.48
C PRO A 394 24.11 10.31 8.65
N TYR A 395 24.63 10.39 9.89
CA TYR A 395 26.04 10.05 10.16
C TYR A 395 26.31 8.57 9.97
N ILE A 396 25.40 7.67 10.37
CA ILE A 396 25.54 6.22 10.14
C ILE A 396 25.56 5.92 8.63
N VAL A 397 24.68 6.55 7.86
CA VAL A 397 24.66 6.39 6.39
C VAL A 397 25.96 6.89 5.78
N LEU A 398 26.46 8.04 6.21
CA LEU A 398 27.71 8.62 5.74
C LEU A 398 28.91 7.70 6.07
N ILE A 399 29.03 7.24 7.31
CA ILE A 399 30.09 6.31 7.75
C ILE A 399 30.03 5.01 6.94
N ARG A 400 28.84 4.46 6.72
CA ARG A 400 28.67 3.26 5.91
C ARG A 400 29.10 3.49 4.47
N PHE A 401 28.68 4.60 3.86
CA PHE A 401 29.04 4.95 2.49
C PHE A 401 30.56 5.15 2.33
N THR A 402 31.21 5.85 3.25
CA THR A 402 32.66 6.07 3.21
C THR A 402 33.44 4.77 3.41
N LEU A 403 33.03 3.91 4.34
CA LEU A 403 33.66 2.60 4.56
C LEU A 403 33.52 1.69 3.33
N TYR A 404 32.37 1.69 2.67
CA TYR A 404 32.21 0.95 1.41
C TYR A 404 33.12 1.47 0.31
N ARG A 405 33.19 2.80 0.14
CA ARG A 405 34.07 3.44 -0.84
C ARG A 405 35.54 3.11 -0.59
N LEU A 406 35.99 3.16 0.68
CA LEU A 406 37.34 2.78 1.06
C LEU A 406 37.62 1.30 0.79
N ASN A 407 36.67 0.40 1.09
CA ASN A 407 36.85 -1.02 0.82
C ASN A 407 36.93 -1.32 -0.69
N ASP A 408 36.17 -0.59 -1.51
CA ASP A 408 36.22 -0.71 -2.97
C ASP A 408 37.51 -0.13 -3.57
N MET A 409 38.00 1.00 -3.05
CA MET A 409 39.34 1.52 -3.41
C MET A 409 40.46 0.53 -3.03
N LEU A 410 40.33 -0.14 -1.89
CA LEU A 410 41.29 -1.14 -1.39
C LEU A 410 40.99 -2.55 -1.90
N ARG A 411 40.25 -2.70 -3.01
CA ARG A 411 39.84 -4.01 -3.54
C ARG A 411 41.00 -4.89 -3.98
N VAL A 412 42.08 -4.30 -4.47
CA VAL A 412 43.28 -4.99 -4.97
C VAL A 412 44.25 -5.34 -3.83
N VAL A 413 44.12 -4.67 -2.69
CA VAL A 413 45.00 -4.88 -1.54
C VAL A 413 44.61 -6.18 -0.85
N ASN A 414 45.56 -7.13 -0.76
CA ASN A 414 45.38 -8.44 -0.12
C ASN A 414 44.35 -9.36 -0.83
N TYR A 415 44.38 -9.41 -2.17
CA TYR A 415 43.51 -10.30 -2.94
C TYR A 415 43.94 -11.76 -2.80
N ARG A 416 43.04 -12.63 -2.31
CA ARG A 416 43.19 -14.09 -2.42
C ARG A 416 42.89 -14.46 -3.87
N SER A 417 43.79 -15.18 -4.54
CA SER A 417 43.74 -15.59 -5.95
C SER A 417 42.53 -16.42 -6.39
N ARG A 418 41.52 -16.61 -5.52
CA ARG A 418 40.31 -17.37 -5.80
C ARG A 418 39.14 -16.39 -5.94
N THR A 419 38.72 -16.14 -7.18
CA THR A 419 37.44 -15.47 -7.48
C THR A 419 36.31 -16.25 -6.81
N PRO A 420 35.54 -15.65 -5.88
CA PRO A 420 34.36 -16.30 -5.34
C PRO A 420 33.36 -16.53 -6.48
N ALA A 421 32.87 -17.76 -6.63
CA ALA A 421 31.83 -18.06 -7.61
C ALA A 421 30.58 -17.24 -7.26
N MET A 422 30.19 -16.32 -8.15
CA MET A 422 29.06 -15.44 -7.92
C MET A 422 27.75 -16.25 -7.99
N ARG A 423 27.00 -16.32 -6.88
CA ARG A 423 25.66 -16.93 -6.86
C ARG A 423 24.64 -15.92 -7.40
N TYR A 424 24.16 -16.15 -8.62
CA TYR A 424 23.07 -15.36 -9.21
C TYR A 424 21.72 -15.82 -8.63
N PRO A 425 20.88 -14.89 -8.13
CA PRO A 425 19.56 -15.24 -7.56
C PRO A 425 18.60 -15.88 -8.57
N ASN A 426 18.65 -15.44 -9.83
CA ASN A 426 17.73 -15.86 -10.89
C ASN A 426 18.49 -16.36 -12.13
N ALA A 427 17.88 -17.26 -12.91
CA ALA A 427 18.46 -17.82 -14.13
C ALA A 427 18.72 -16.74 -15.21
N ASP A 428 17.88 -15.71 -15.28
CA ASP A 428 17.98 -14.62 -16.25
C ASP A 428 19.23 -13.75 -16.08
N LEU A 429 19.85 -13.79 -14.89
CA LEU A 429 21.09 -13.05 -14.61
C LEU A 429 22.35 -13.85 -14.98
N LYS A 430 22.22 -15.09 -15.49
CA LYS A 430 23.33 -15.93 -15.97
C LYS A 430 23.72 -15.65 -17.43
N LEU A 431 23.49 -14.43 -17.93
CA LEU A 431 23.85 -14.06 -19.29
C LEU A 431 25.39 -14.02 -19.48
N PRO A 432 25.92 -14.41 -20.66
CA PRO A 432 27.36 -14.40 -20.92
C PRO A 432 28.04 -13.06 -20.64
N LEU A 433 27.34 -11.95 -20.90
CA LEU A 433 27.84 -10.58 -20.67
C LEU A 433 27.91 -10.18 -19.19
N LEU A 434 27.20 -10.89 -18.30
CA LEU A 434 27.29 -10.71 -16.85
C LEU A 434 28.33 -11.64 -16.19
N LYS A 435 28.93 -12.55 -16.96
CA LYS A 435 29.99 -13.44 -16.45
C LYS A 435 31.32 -12.68 -16.42
N PHE A 436 31.68 -12.20 -15.23
CA PHE A 436 33.00 -11.62 -14.92
C PHE A 436 34.19 -12.61 -15.06
N GLU A 437 33.91 -13.84 -15.51
CA GLU A 437 34.89 -14.93 -15.65
C GLU A 437 35.60 -14.92 -17.02
N SER A 438 35.09 -14.18 -18.03
CA SER A 438 35.50 -14.38 -19.44
C SER A 438 36.12 -13.18 -20.18
N THR A 439 36.34 -12.04 -19.53
CA THR A 439 36.89 -10.85 -20.21
C THR A 439 38.41 -10.75 -20.00
N PRO A 440 39.23 -10.62 -21.08
CA PRO A 440 40.68 -10.39 -20.95
C PRO A 440 41.02 -9.00 -20.35
N GLY A 441 40.03 -8.11 -20.28
CA GLY A 441 40.07 -6.94 -19.40
C GLY A 441 39.66 -7.35 -18.00
N ARG A 442 40.53 -7.13 -17.01
CA ARG A 442 40.35 -7.42 -15.56
C ARG A 442 39.11 -6.69 -14.97
N ALA A 443 37.91 -7.11 -15.36
CA ALA A 443 36.65 -6.62 -14.82
C ALA A 443 36.30 -7.50 -13.61
N TYR A 444 36.45 -6.95 -12.42
CA TYR A 444 36.24 -7.69 -11.18
C TYR A 444 34.74 -7.67 -10.79
N PRO A 445 34.21 -8.75 -10.17
CA PRO A 445 32.81 -8.82 -9.71
C PRO A 445 32.56 -7.97 -8.44
N PRO A 446 31.43 -7.23 -8.35
CA PRO A 446 31.15 -6.35 -7.21
C PRO A 446 31.20 -7.12 -5.88
N LEU A 447 31.72 -6.47 -4.84
CA LEU A 447 31.82 -7.08 -3.51
C LEU A 447 30.40 -7.35 -2.95
N PRO A 448 30.19 -8.47 -2.24
CA PRO A 448 28.93 -8.71 -1.55
C PRO A 448 28.67 -7.59 -0.52
N PHE A 449 27.40 -7.21 -0.39
CA PHE A 449 26.98 -6.17 0.55
C PHE A 449 27.11 -6.69 1.99
N GLU A 450 28.09 -6.21 2.74
CA GLU A 450 28.34 -6.62 4.12
C GLU A 450 27.51 -5.77 5.09
N GLU A 451 26.44 -6.34 5.65
CA GLU A 451 25.52 -5.61 6.52
C GLU A 451 26.16 -5.18 7.86
N ASN A 452 27.22 -5.85 8.31
CA ASN A 452 27.86 -5.56 9.60
C ASN A 452 28.96 -4.49 9.48
N LEU A 453 28.68 -3.26 9.94
CA LEU A 453 29.61 -2.13 9.88
C LEU A 453 30.95 -2.41 10.57
N GLU A 454 30.93 -3.10 11.72
CA GLU A 454 32.13 -3.42 12.49
C GLU A 454 33.05 -4.40 11.73
N LYS A 455 32.46 -5.40 11.05
CA LYS A 455 33.23 -6.33 10.21
C LYS A 455 33.84 -5.61 9.02
N LEU A 456 33.06 -4.75 8.35
CA LEU A 456 33.53 -3.93 7.25
C LEU A 456 34.70 -3.02 7.67
N MET A 457 34.58 -2.39 8.85
CA MET A 457 35.63 -1.54 9.41
C MET A 457 36.93 -2.33 9.69
N LYS A 458 36.83 -3.53 10.29
CA LYS A 458 37.99 -4.42 10.52
C LYS A 458 38.68 -4.81 9.20
N VAL A 459 37.91 -5.16 8.17
CA VAL A 459 38.45 -5.51 6.83
C VAL A 459 39.19 -4.33 6.20
N VAL A 460 38.63 -3.12 6.26
CA VAL A 460 39.27 -1.91 5.74
C VAL A 460 40.56 -1.61 6.51
N GLN A 461 40.56 -1.72 7.83
CA GLN A 461 41.75 -1.51 8.68
C GLN A 461 42.88 -2.50 8.34
N GLU A 462 42.57 -3.79 8.18
CA GLU A 462 43.55 -4.81 7.81
C GLU A 462 44.16 -4.54 6.44
N LYS A 463 43.33 -4.17 5.45
CA LYS A 463 43.80 -3.81 4.11
C LYS A 463 44.68 -2.57 4.14
N LEU A 464 44.28 -1.53 4.87
CA LEU A 464 45.07 -0.30 5.01
C LEU A 464 46.42 -0.57 5.68
N LYS A 465 46.44 -1.39 6.73
CA LYS A 465 47.69 -1.81 7.42
C LYS A 465 48.65 -2.50 6.46
N LYS A 466 48.15 -3.40 5.60
CA LYS A 466 48.97 -4.08 4.58
C LYS A 466 49.46 -3.13 3.48
N LEU A 467 48.62 -2.20 3.04
CA LEU A 467 49.05 -1.17 2.07
C LEU A 467 50.16 -0.30 2.64
N LEU A 468 50.04 0.10 3.91
CA LEU A 468 51.03 0.92 4.59
C LEU A 468 52.36 0.17 4.75
N GLN A 469 52.32 -1.12 5.09
CA GLN A 469 53.52 -1.99 5.09
C GLN A 469 54.18 -2.08 3.70
N ALA A 470 53.39 -2.25 2.63
CA ALA A 470 53.93 -2.27 1.27
C ALA A 470 54.56 -0.92 0.87
N PHE A 471 53.95 0.19 1.28
CA PHE A 471 54.48 1.53 1.03
C PHE A 471 55.80 1.79 1.76
N THR A 472 55.94 1.32 3.01
CA THR A 472 57.22 1.40 3.75
C THR A 472 58.32 0.58 3.09
N ILE A 473 57.99 -0.60 2.54
CA ILE A 473 58.95 -1.42 1.81
C ILE A 473 59.38 -0.69 0.52
N LYS A 474 58.42 -0.13 -0.24
CA LYS A 474 58.72 0.57 -1.49
C LYS A 474 59.63 1.78 -1.29
N THR A 475 59.36 2.62 -0.28
CA THR A 475 60.22 3.78 0.03
C THR A 475 61.61 3.35 0.49
N GLN A 476 61.72 2.26 1.25
CA GLN A 476 63.03 1.68 1.59
C GLN A 476 63.78 1.19 0.35
N THR A 477 63.12 0.54 -0.60
CA THR A 477 63.76 0.07 -1.84
C THR A 477 64.13 1.20 -2.78
N GLU A 478 63.31 2.26 -2.89
CA GLU A 478 63.60 3.43 -3.71
C GLU A 478 64.82 4.17 -3.16
N ASN A 479 64.88 4.41 -1.84
CA ASN A 479 66.05 5.00 -1.19
C ASN A 479 67.31 4.14 -1.37
N LEU A 480 67.15 2.82 -1.34
CA LEU A 480 68.26 1.88 -1.56
C LEU A 480 68.72 1.90 -3.02
N MET A 481 67.81 1.92 -3.99
CA MET A 481 68.12 2.07 -5.41
C MET A 481 68.80 3.40 -5.72
N GLU A 482 68.38 4.49 -5.09
CA GLU A 482 68.98 5.81 -5.26
C GLU A 482 70.41 5.86 -4.72
N ARG A 483 70.67 5.21 -3.57
CA ARG A 483 72.04 4.99 -3.06
C ARG A 483 72.89 4.18 -4.03
N HIS A 484 72.37 3.07 -4.57
CA HIS A 484 73.11 2.25 -5.54
C HIS A 484 73.38 3.01 -6.85
N ARG A 485 72.43 3.83 -7.32
CA ARG A 485 72.60 4.71 -8.47
C ARG A 485 73.68 5.76 -8.22
N HIS A 486 73.74 6.33 -7.02
CA HIS A 486 74.81 7.25 -6.64
C HIS A 486 76.19 6.58 -6.64
N ILE A 487 76.31 5.38 -6.07
CA ILE A 487 77.56 4.60 -6.06
C ILE A 487 77.99 4.27 -7.50
N TYR A 488 77.08 3.77 -8.32
CA TYR A 488 77.33 3.45 -9.73
C TYR A 488 77.80 4.68 -10.51
N ASN A 489 77.10 5.81 -10.39
CA ASN A 489 77.48 7.05 -11.08
C ASN A 489 78.83 7.59 -10.59
N GLN A 490 79.17 7.41 -9.32
CA GLN A 490 80.47 7.80 -8.78
C GLN A 490 81.60 6.92 -9.32
N GLN A 491 81.37 5.60 -9.45
CA GLN A 491 82.31 4.68 -10.10
C GLN A 491 82.48 5.00 -11.58
N LEU A 492 81.39 5.30 -12.29
CA LEU A 492 81.41 5.71 -13.69
C LEU A 492 82.21 7.01 -13.90
N ARG A 493 82.03 8.01 -13.03
CA ARG A 493 82.84 9.25 -13.08
C ARG A 493 84.33 8.99 -12.82
N LYS A 494 84.66 8.02 -11.97
CA LYS A 494 86.06 7.60 -11.72
C LYS A 494 86.67 6.87 -12.91
N SER A 495 85.88 6.12 -13.70
CA SER A 495 86.38 5.46 -14.92
C SER A 495 86.62 6.45 -16.06
N TYR A 496 85.77 7.47 -16.21
CA TYR A 496 85.99 8.52 -17.22
C TYR A 496 87.25 9.36 -16.93
N LYS A 497 87.47 9.74 -15.66
CA LYS A 497 88.72 10.41 -15.25
C LYS A 497 90.01 9.60 -15.49
N ARG A 498 89.93 8.29 -15.75
CA ARG A 498 91.09 7.47 -16.13
C ARG A 498 91.32 7.41 -17.65
N CYS A 499 90.35 7.81 -18.46
CA CYS A 499 90.40 7.73 -19.92
C CYS A 499 90.59 9.10 -20.59
N ASP A 500 90.35 10.21 -19.88
CA ASP A 500 90.40 11.57 -20.45
C ASP A 500 91.81 12.21 -20.48
N ASP A 501 92.88 11.46 -20.16
CA ASP A 501 94.27 11.96 -20.24
C ASP A 501 94.95 11.68 -21.61
N GLU A 502 94.28 11.05 -22.56
CA GLU A 502 94.79 10.85 -23.92
C GLU A 502 93.71 11.25 -24.96
N ASP A 503 94.14 12.01 -25.96
CA ASP A 503 93.45 12.42 -27.19
C ASP A 503 92.55 13.68 -27.19
N SER A 504 93.25 14.81 -27.34
CA SER A 504 92.77 16.06 -27.92
C SER A 504 92.64 15.99 -29.45
N ASN A 505 91.68 16.76 -29.98
CA ASN A 505 91.39 17.09 -31.40
C ASN A 505 90.49 16.15 -32.21
N LEU A 506 89.19 16.48 -32.27
CA LEU A 506 88.41 16.35 -33.51
C LEU A 506 87.25 17.36 -33.55
N ASP A 507 87.58 18.63 -33.75
CA ASP A 507 86.62 19.70 -34.07
C ASP A 507 86.60 19.90 -35.59
N HIS A 508 85.87 19.04 -36.32
CA HIS A 508 85.37 19.26 -37.68
C HIS A 508 84.50 18.07 -38.10
N LEU A 509 83.24 18.01 -37.64
CA LEU A 509 82.21 17.29 -38.39
C LEU A 509 80.81 17.81 -38.02
N TYR A 510 80.04 18.14 -39.06
CA TYR A 510 78.62 18.49 -39.08
C TYR A 510 78.23 19.97 -39.05
N GLN A 511 78.63 20.66 -40.13
CA GLN A 511 77.84 21.74 -40.71
C GLN A 511 77.67 21.50 -42.22
N HIS A 512 76.67 20.70 -42.63
CA HIS A 512 75.99 20.71 -43.95
C HIS A 512 74.71 19.86 -43.78
N SER A 513 73.52 20.45 -43.65
CA SER A 513 72.66 21.00 -44.71
C SER A 513 72.07 19.93 -45.67
N ARG A 514 70.75 19.73 -45.50
CA ARG A 514 69.72 19.32 -46.48
C ARG A 514 70.18 19.11 -47.93
N ILE A 515 69.82 17.96 -48.55
CA ILE A 515 68.97 17.83 -49.76
C ILE A 515 68.94 16.37 -50.28
N SER A 516 67.73 15.98 -50.72
CA SER A 516 67.28 14.95 -51.69
C SER A 516 67.48 13.45 -51.48
N ASP A 517 66.43 12.78 -51.97
CA ASP A 517 66.18 11.35 -52.12
C ASP A 517 67.17 10.60 -53.04
N ASP A 518 67.15 9.29 -52.80
CA ASP A 518 67.38 8.17 -53.71
C ASP A 518 68.82 7.62 -53.96
N ILE A 519 68.87 6.30 -53.74
CA ILE A 519 69.74 5.26 -54.32
C ILE A 519 70.95 4.78 -53.49
N ASP A 520 70.69 3.62 -52.89
CA ASP A 520 71.46 2.36 -52.89
C ASP A 520 72.78 2.19 -52.11
N GLU A 521 72.71 1.15 -51.26
CA GLU A 521 73.74 0.21 -50.79
C GLU A 521 75.09 0.74 -50.26
N GLU A 522 75.28 0.61 -48.92
CA GLU A 522 76.35 -0.27 -48.41
C GLU A 522 76.18 -0.64 -46.90
N ALA A 523 75.66 -1.86 -46.71
CA ALA A 523 76.10 -2.96 -45.85
C ALA A 523 76.64 -2.81 -44.39
N SER A 524 76.80 -1.64 -43.76
CA SER A 524 77.57 -1.60 -42.48
C SER A 524 76.76 -1.32 -41.20
N THR A 525 75.50 -0.85 -41.27
CA THR A 525 74.77 -0.37 -40.08
C THR A 525 73.62 -1.28 -39.59
N THR A 526 73.43 -2.44 -40.22
CA THR A 526 72.24 -3.29 -40.05
C THR A 526 72.20 -4.13 -38.76
N LYS A 527 73.23 -4.13 -37.90
CA LYS A 527 73.25 -5.00 -36.70
C LYS A 527 72.70 -4.38 -35.41
N ILE A 528 72.63 -3.05 -35.29
CA ILE A 528 72.25 -2.40 -34.02
C ILE A 528 70.74 -2.10 -33.94
N TRP A 529 70.02 -2.10 -35.08
CA TRP A 529 68.61 -1.70 -35.16
C TRP A 529 67.66 -2.80 -35.66
N ALA A 530 68.10 -4.05 -35.72
CA ALA A 530 67.33 -5.18 -36.25
C ALA A 530 66.02 -5.48 -35.49
N GLY A 531 65.88 -5.00 -34.24
CA GLY A 531 64.69 -5.19 -33.42
C GLY A 531 63.65 -4.06 -33.49
N VAL A 532 63.98 -2.92 -34.11
CA VAL A 532 63.08 -1.76 -34.17
C VAL A 532 62.40 -1.73 -35.54
N PRO A 533 61.09 -1.97 -35.65
CA PRO A 533 60.41 -1.98 -36.94
C PRO A 533 60.52 -0.60 -37.61
N ASN A 534 61.09 -0.56 -38.81
CA ASN A 534 61.12 0.67 -39.63
C ASN A 534 59.67 1.17 -39.86
N ARG A 535 59.48 2.49 -39.95
CA ARG A 535 58.18 3.17 -40.12
C ARG A 535 57.32 2.56 -41.24
N ALA A 536 57.94 2.10 -42.33
CA ALA A 536 57.25 1.38 -43.40
C ALA A 536 56.63 0.05 -42.92
N ARG A 537 57.37 -0.76 -42.14
CA ARG A 537 56.88 -2.00 -41.52
C ARG A 537 55.81 -1.73 -40.48
N ILE A 538 55.92 -0.66 -39.69
CA ILE A 538 54.88 -0.25 -38.74
C ILE A 538 53.59 0.09 -39.49
N LYS A 539 53.68 0.88 -40.57
CA LYS A 539 52.52 1.21 -41.41
C LYS A 539 51.86 -0.03 -42.02
N GLN A 540 52.67 -0.97 -42.51
CA GLN A 540 52.17 -2.20 -43.11
C GLN A 540 51.48 -3.10 -42.07
N ARG A 541 52.07 -3.25 -40.87
CA ARG A 541 51.43 -3.97 -39.76
C ARG A 541 50.16 -3.28 -39.27
N SER A 542 50.15 -1.96 -39.16
CA SER A 542 48.94 -1.23 -38.75
C SER A 542 47.82 -1.34 -39.77
N ALA A 543 48.15 -1.34 -41.07
CA ALA A 543 47.17 -1.55 -42.13
C ALA A 543 46.59 -2.97 -42.10
N ALA A 544 47.45 -3.99 -41.91
CA ALA A 544 47.02 -5.37 -41.79
C ALA A 544 46.11 -5.61 -40.57
N ILE A 545 46.41 -5.01 -39.41
CA ILE A 545 45.55 -5.11 -38.21
C ILE A 545 44.18 -4.45 -38.45
N ILE A 546 44.13 -3.30 -39.12
CA ILE A 546 42.87 -2.63 -39.46
C ILE A 546 42.04 -3.49 -40.42
N GLU A 547 42.67 -4.16 -41.38
CA GLU A 547 41.98 -5.03 -42.31
C GLU A 547 41.50 -6.34 -41.65
N GLU A 548 42.27 -6.91 -40.71
CA GLU A 548 41.86 -8.05 -39.90
C GLU A 548 40.66 -7.72 -38.99
N GLN A 549 40.66 -6.53 -38.37
CA GLN A 549 39.49 -6.04 -37.63
C GLN A 549 38.27 -5.80 -38.53
N ARG A 550 38.46 -5.30 -39.76
CA ARG A 550 37.36 -5.18 -40.73
C ARG A 550 36.81 -6.54 -41.15
N ARG A 551 37.66 -7.56 -41.33
CA ARG A 551 37.21 -8.94 -41.65
C ARG A 551 36.45 -9.59 -40.50
N LEU A 552 36.82 -9.34 -39.25
CA LEU A 552 36.08 -9.82 -38.07
C LEU A 552 34.71 -9.14 -37.90
N VAL A 553 34.57 -7.89 -38.36
CA VAL A 553 33.29 -7.14 -38.31
C VAL A 553 32.38 -7.48 -39.50
N ALA A 554 32.93 -7.82 -40.67
CA ALA A 554 32.16 -8.17 -41.86
C ALA A 554 31.82 -9.68 -41.97
N GLY A 555 32.30 -10.51 -41.05
CA GLY A 555 32.03 -11.95 -40.96
C GLY A 555 30.89 -12.35 -40.02
N HIS A 556 30.04 -11.40 -39.59
CA HIS A 556 28.85 -11.64 -38.77
C HIS A 556 27.59 -11.04 -39.38
#